data_AF-H5WY73-F1
#
_entry.id   AF-H5WY73-F1
#
_cell.length_a   1.000
_cell.length_b   1.000
_cell.length_c   1.000
_cell.angle_alpha   90.00
_cell.angle_beta   90.00
_cell.angle_gamma   90.00
#
_symmetry.space_group_name_H-M   'P 1'
#
loop_
_entity.id
_entity.type
_entity.pdbx_description
1 polymer ?
#
loop_
_entity_poly.entity_id
_entity_poly.type
_entity_poly.pdbx_seq_one_letter_code
_entity_poly.pdbx_strand_id
1 'polypeptide(L)' 'MPAAVAVRSFRADWAPTLSLSYGAVISRDAPLGGEKGQPPKWVDLNESWESVFPEDRDRIRAYVRRLAAEHAVEAR' A
#
# COMPACT_ATOMS: atom_id res chain seq x y z
N MET A 1 -4.42 -5.59 13.14
CA MET A 1 -4.91 -6.50 12.07
C MET A 1 -4.31 -6.05 10.74
N PRO A 2 -4.05 -6.96 9.77
CA PRO A 2 -3.61 -6.58 8.44
C PRO A 2 -4.58 -5.59 7.79
N ALA A 3 -4.04 -4.67 6.98
CA ALA A 3 -4.83 -3.75 6.17
C ALA A 3 -5.56 -4.47 5.02
N ALA A 4 -4.96 -5.53 4.49
CA ALA A 4 -5.58 -6.42 3.50
C ALA A 4 -4.99 -7.83 3.59
N VAL A 5 -5.80 -8.82 3.22
CA VAL A 5 -5.42 -10.24 3.13
C VAL A 5 -5.88 -10.75 1.76
N ALA A 6 -4.98 -11.42 1.03
CA ALA A 6 -5.29 -11.97 -0.30
C ALA A 6 -4.50 -13.26 -0.56
N VAL A 7 -5.05 -14.16 -1.38
CA VAL A 7 -4.28 -15.23 -2.03
C VAL A 7 -4.07 -14.83 -3.48
N ARG A 8 -2.81 -14.62 -3.87
CA ARG A 8 -2.47 -14.06 -5.19
C ARG A 8 -1.09 -14.49 -5.66
N SER A 9 -0.86 -14.37 -6.96
CA SER A 9 0.45 -14.60 -7.58
C SER A 9 0.90 -13.35 -8.33
N PHE A 10 2.14 -12.90 -8.09
CA PHE A 10 2.71 -11.69 -8.69
C PHE A 10 3.21 -11.92 -10.12
N ARG A 11 3.27 -13.18 -10.56
CA ARG A 11 3.56 -13.59 -11.93
C ARG A 11 2.73 -14.83 -12.29
N ALA A 12 2.32 -14.93 -13.55
CA ALA A 12 1.49 -16.05 -14.02
C ALA A 12 2.13 -17.43 -13.84
N ASP A 13 3.47 -17.51 -13.82
CA ASP A 13 4.25 -18.73 -13.66
C ASP A 13 4.56 -19.09 -12.20
N TRP A 14 4.14 -18.28 -11.23
CA TRP A 14 4.41 -18.51 -9.82
C TRP A 14 3.19 -19.12 -9.12
N ALA A 15 3.43 -19.98 -8.13
CA ALA A 15 2.37 -20.49 -7.26
C ALA A 15 1.73 -19.34 -6.48
N PRO A 16 0.38 -19.32 -6.32
CA PRO A 16 -0.28 -18.35 -5.46
C PRO A 16 0.23 -18.45 -4.01
N THR A 17 0.40 -17.30 -3.36
CA THR A 17 0.83 -17.22 -1.97
C THR A 17 -0.17 -16.40 -1.14
N LEU A 18 -0.22 -16.68 0.16
CA LEU A 18 -0.93 -15.82 1.11
C LEU A 18 -0.15 -14.52 1.27
N SER A 19 -0.80 -13.40 0.94
CA SER A 19 -0.27 -12.06 1.06
C SER A 19 -0.98 -11.32 2.19
N LEU A 20 -0.21 -10.88 3.18
CA LEU A 20 -0.66 -10.01 4.26
C LEU A 20 -0.08 -8.62 4.06
N SER A 21 -0.94 -7.62 3.94
CA SER A 21 -0.52 -6.23 3.74
C SER A 21 -0.72 -5.43 5.01
N TYR A 22 0.27 -4.63 5.37
CA TYR A 22 0.23 -3.71 6.52
C TYR A 22 0.53 -2.31 6.02
N GLY A 23 -0.04 -1.30 6.67
CA GLY A 23 0.21 0.10 6.37
C GLY A 23 0.85 0.81 7.56
N ALA A 24 1.66 1.83 7.27
CA ALA A 24 2.25 2.72 8.25
C ALA A 24 2.26 4.15 7.69
N VAL A 25 2.19 5.14 8.58
CA VAL A 25 2.32 6.57 8.27
C VAL A 25 3.72 7.02 8.73
N ILE A 26 4.49 7.63 7.83
CA ILE A 26 5.84 8.12 8.10
C ILE A 26 6.00 9.56 7.59
N SER A 27 7.03 10.25 8.08
CA SER A 27 7.40 11.58 7.55
C SER A 27 7.77 11.49 6.07
N ARG A 28 7.43 12.54 5.30
CA ARG A 28 7.77 12.65 3.88
C ARG A 28 9.28 12.67 3.64
N ASP A 29 10.05 13.18 4.60
CA ASP A 29 11.51 13.29 4.52
C ASP A 29 12.23 11.99 4.89
N ALA A 30 11.49 10.94 5.27
CA ALA A 30 12.09 9.66 5.58
C ALA A 30 12.77 9.08 4.32
N PRO A 31 14.05 8.62 4.43
CA PRO A 31 14.74 8.03 3.30
C PRO A 31 14.06 6.73 2.88
N LEU A 32 13.79 6.59 1.57
CA LEU A 32 13.24 5.36 1.02
C LEU A 32 14.37 4.40 0.62
N GLY A 33 14.36 3.21 1.21
CA GLY A 33 15.17 2.07 0.75
C GLY A 33 14.34 1.14 -0.14
N GLY A 34 14.95 0.59 -1.19
CA GLY A 34 14.32 -0.41 -2.05
C GLY A 34 15.26 -1.58 -2.31
N GLU A 35 14.71 -2.67 -2.83
CA GLU A 35 15.50 -3.83 -3.23
C GLU A 35 16.30 -3.56 -4.51
N LYS A 36 17.34 -4.36 -4.74
CA LYS A 36 18.15 -4.25 -5.95
C LYS A 36 17.27 -4.41 -7.20
N GLY A 37 17.27 -3.40 -8.06
CA GLY A 37 16.46 -3.38 -9.28
C GLY A 37 15.01 -2.92 -9.08
N GLN A 38 14.63 -2.51 -7.87
CA GLN A 38 13.29 -2.01 -7.53
C GLN A 38 13.42 -0.68 -6.77
N PRO A 39 13.72 0.43 -7.48
CA PRO A 39 13.86 1.72 -6.85
C PRO A 39 12.53 2.15 -6.22
N PRO A 40 12.53 2.60 -4.95
CA PRO A 40 11.31 3.06 -4.31
C PRO A 40 10.97 4.46 -4.83
N LYS A 41 9.66 4.77 -4.87
CA LYS A 41 9.19 6.11 -5.21
C LYS A 41 7.98 6.48 -4.37
N TRP A 42 7.88 7.76 -4.05
CA TRP A 42 6.62 8.33 -3.59
C TRP A 42 5.65 8.46 -4.76
N VAL A 43 4.39 8.09 -4.55
CA VAL A 43 3.31 8.31 -5.51
C VAL A 43 2.23 9.18 -4.86
N ASP A 44 1.70 10.15 -5.61
CA ASP A 44 0.51 10.87 -5.19
C ASP A 44 -0.70 9.93 -5.30
N LEU A 45 -1.48 9.81 -4.22
CA LEU A 45 -2.64 8.94 -4.19
C LEU A 45 -3.79 9.42 -5.08
N ASN A 46 -3.78 10.70 -5.51
CA ASN A 46 -4.76 11.26 -6.42
C ASN A 46 -4.44 10.96 -7.89
N GLU A 47 -3.20 10.60 -8.19
CA GLU A 47 -2.78 10.20 -9.54
C GLU A 47 -3.00 8.71 -9.77
N SER A 48 -2.87 8.27 -11.02
CA SER A 48 -2.79 6.85 -11.36
C SER A 48 -1.32 6.39 -11.31
N TRP A 49 -1.08 5.17 -10.81
CA TRP A 49 0.26 4.59 -10.76
C TRP A 49 0.23 3.11 -11.13
N GLU A 50 1.27 2.60 -11.76
CA GLU A 50 1.35 1.17 -12.11
C GLU A 50 1.36 0.28 -10.86
N SER A 51 0.60 -0.82 -10.92
CA SER A 51 0.54 -1.84 -9.87
C SER A 51 0.37 -3.19 -10.54
N VAL A 52 0.99 -4.22 -9.99
CA VAL A 52 0.77 -5.63 -10.41
C VAL A 52 -0.69 -6.03 -10.23
N PHE A 53 -1.36 -5.46 -9.21
CA PHE A 53 -2.79 -5.64 -8.97
C PHE A 53 -3.47 -4.26 -9.02
N PRO A 54 -4.17 -3.91 -10.11
CA PRO A 54 -4.79 -2.59 -10.27
C PRO A 54 -5.74 -2.19 -9.13
N GLU A 55 -6.40 -3.18 -8.50
CA GLU A 55 -7.37 -2.99 -7.42
C GLU A 55 -6.71 -2.51 -6.12
N ASP A 56 -5.40 -2.73 -5.96
CA ASP A 56 -4.68 -2.29 -4.76
C ASP A 56 -4.68 -0.76 -4.64
N ARG A 57 -4.84 -0.02 -5.75
CA ARG A 57 -4.94 1.44 -5.73
C ARG A 57 -6.12 1.92 -4.88
N ASP A 58 -7.29 1.34 -5.15
CA ASP A 58 -8.52 1.74 -4.47
C ASP A 58 -8.52 1.25 -3.02
N ARG A 59 -7.95 0.08 -2.76
CA ARG A 59 -7.73 -0.42 -1.39
C ARG A 59 -6.84 0.51 -0.58
N ILE A 60 -5.72 0.95 -1.14
CA ILE A 60 -4.79 1.88 -0.47
C ILE A 60 -5.49 3.21 -0.18
N ARG A 61 -6.20 3.78 -1.17
CA ARG A 61 -6.97 5.03 -0.98
C ARG A 61 -8.03 4.90 0.11
N ALA A 62 -8.79 3.81 0.10
CA ALA A 62 -9.81 3.55 1.12
C ALA A 62 -9.18 3.39 2.51
N TYR A 63 -8.05 2.68 2.60
CA TYR A 63 -7.31 2.50 3.85
C TYR A 63 -6.82 3.84 4.42
N VAL A 64 -6.24 4.70 3.59
CA VAL A 64 -5.77 6.04 4.01
C VAL A 64 -6.94 6.92 4.46
N ARG A 65 -8.07 6.92 3.73
CA ARG A 65 -9.28 7.65 4.15
C ARG A 65 -9.79 7.20 5.52
N ARG A 66 -9.75 5.89 5.79
CA ARG A 66 -10.13 5.34 7.10
C ARG A 66 -9.17 5.82 8.20
N LEU A 67 -7.85 5.75 7.96
CA LEU A 67 -6.86 6.25 8.93
C LEU A 67 -7.02 7.74 9.23
N ALA A 68 -7.27 8.55 8.20
CA ALA A 68 -7.50 9.99 8.37
C ALA A 68 -8.76 10.28 9.22
N ALA A 69 -9.84 9.51 9.01
CA ALA A 69 -11.06 9.62 9.81
C ALA A 69 -10.83 9.21 11.28
N GLU A 70 -10.07 8.15 11.52
CA GLU A 70 -9.70 7.67 12.87
C GLU A 70 -8.87 8.73 13.62
N HIS A 71 -7.83 9.28 12.99
CA HIS A 71 -7.03 10.34 13.59
C HIS A 71 -7.82 11.63 13.87
N ALA A 72 -8.76 12.01 13.01
CA ALA A 72 -9.59 13.18 13.23
C ALA A 72 -10.55 13.02 14.43
N VAL A 73 -10.98 11.78 14.72
CA VAL A 73 -11.77 11.46 15.92
C VAL A 73 -10.89 11.53 17.17
N GLU A 74 -9.66 11.03 17.12
CA GLU A 74 -8.72 11.07 18.26
C GLU A 74 -8.27 12.50 18.62
N ALA A 75 -8.24 13.41 17.65
CA ALA A 75 -7.83 14.81 17.85
C ALA A 75 -8.93 15.73 18.43
N ARG A 76 -10.16 15.21 18.60
CA ARG A 76 -11.33 15.97 19.09
C ARG A 76 -11.61 15.68 20.56
#